data_AF-A0A381W0Q7-F1
#
_entry.id   AF-A0A381W0Q7-F1
#
_cell.length_a   1.000
_cell.length_b   1.000
_cell.length_c   1.000
_cell.angle_alpha   90.00
_cell.angle_beta   90.00
_cell.angle_gamma   90.00
#
_symmetry.space_group_name_H-M   'P 1'
#
loop_
_entity.id
_entity.type
_entity.pdbx_description
1 polymer ?
#
loop_
_entity_poly.entity_id
_entity_poly.type
_entity_poly.pdbx_seq_one_letter_code
_entity_poly.pdbx_strand_id
1 'polypeptide(L)'
;MAGVTPIIAHPERYKPIQDDINIVAEWLAAGCIIQVDAGSPLGYLGSGSQAASEKIIKNGWCQILGSDSHDNKRRNFCLLEAVELIQSWGEYDVDDLVKKNPKAVIDGTSISVDFEYEQEQNSNFFSRIKDRIGLS
;
A
#
# COMPACT_ATOMS: atom_id res chain seq x y z
N MET A 1 -19.33 -6.80 3.50
CA MET A 1 -18.85 -7.31 2.20
C MET A 1 -19.72 -8.46 1.76
N ALA A 2 -20.03 -8.58 0.46
CA ALA A 2 -20.92 -9.62 -0.08
C ALA A 2 -20.22 -10.99 -0.26
N GLY A 3 -19.29 -11.35 0.63
CA GLY A 3 -18.44 -12.56 0.51
C GLY A 3 -17.28 -12.43 -0.48
N VAL A 4 -16.93 -11.20 -0.88
CA VAL A 4 -15.76 -10.90 -1.74
C VAL A 4 -14.73 -10.09 -0.97
N THR A 5 -13.45 -10.35 -1.23
CA THR A 5 -12.31 -9.59 -0.69
C THR A 5 -11.78 -8.65 -1.78
N PRO A 6 -11.91 -7.33 -1.62
CA PRO A 6 -11.39 -6.38 -2.61
C PRO A 6 -9.86 -6.36 -2.63
N ILE A 7 -9.29 -6.32 -3.83
CA ILE A 7 -7.88 -5.98 -4.07
C ILE A 7 -7.83 -4.53 -4.55
N ILE A 8 -7.27 -3.63 -3.76
CA ILE A 8 -7.08 -2.24 -4.15
C ILE A 8 -5.85 -2.16 -5.04
N ALA A 9 -6.05 -1.88 -6.32
CA ALA A 9 -4.99 -1.77 -7.29
C ALA A 9 -4.23 -0.45 -7.10
N HIS A 10 -2.90 -0.55 -7.06
CA HIS A 10 -1.91 0.54 -7.08
C HIS A 10 -2.34 1.83 -6.34
N PRO A 11 -2.73 1.75 -5.04
CA PRO A 11 -3.22 2.91 -4.30
C PRO A 11 -2.17 4.01 -4.12
N GLU A 12 -0.88 3.69 -4.22
CA GLU A 12 0.21 4.65 -4.18
C GLU A 12 0.10 5.72 -5.28
N ARG A 13 -0.63 5.43 -6.36
CA ARG A 13 -0.86 6.35 -7.48
C ARG A 13 -2.00 7.33 -7.21
N TYR A 14 -2.79 7.11 -6.15
CA TYR A 14 -3.95 7.94 -5.84
C TYR A 14 -3.51 9.17 -5.06
N LYS A 15 -3.86 10.35 -5.57
CA LYS A 15 -3.50 11.61 -4.93
C LYS A 15 -3.93 11.69 -3.45
N PRO A 16 -5.14 11.25 -3.06
CA PRO A 16 -5.53 11.21 -1.64
C PRO A 16 -4.63 10.33 -0.77
N ILE A 17 -4.10 9.23 -1.31
CA ILE A 17 -3.20 8.32 -0.58
C ILE A 17 -1.80 8.91 -0.44
N GLN A 18 -1.35 9.64 -1.46
CA GLN A 18 -0.08 10.37 -1.39
C GLN A 18 -0.13 11.50 -0.35
N ASP A 19 -1.31 12.09 -0.16
CA ASP A 19 -1.54 13.16 0.82
C ASP A 19 -1.78 12.60 2.23
N ASP A 20 -2.51 11.47 2.35
CA ASP A 20 -2.75 10.76 3.61
C ASP A 20 -2.64 9.23 3.42
N ILE A 21 -1.51 8.68 3.86
CA ILE A 21 -1.20 7.26 3.72
C ILE A 21 -2.05 6.37 4.64
N ASN A 22 -2.64 6.94 5.70
CA ASN A 22 -3.39 6.19 6.71
C ASN A 22 -4.68 5.57 6.14
N ILE A 23 -5.20 6.13 5.05
CA ILE A 23 -6.34 5.58 4.31
C ILE A 23 -6.05 4.12 3.88
N VAL A 24 -4.79 3.78 3.60
CA VAL A 24 -4.40 2.39 3.27
C VAL A 24 -4.63 1.47 4.47
N ALA A 25 -4.25 1.90 5.67
CA ALA A 25 -4.48 1.14 6.89
C ALA A 25 -5.97 0.98 7.20
N GLU A 26 -6.79 2.00 6.92
CA GLU A 26 -8.26 1.90 7.04
C GLU A 26 -8.83 0.84 6.08
N TRP A 27 -8.31 0.75 4.85
CA TRP A 27 -8.72 -0.28 3.90
C TRP A 27 -8.30 -1.69 4.32
N LEU A 28 -7.09 -1.84 4.84
CA LEU A 28 -6.63 -3.11 5.41
C LEU A 28 -7.51 -3.51 6.60
N ALA A 29 -7.83 -2.58 7.50
CA ALA A 29 -8.73 -2.80 8.64
C ALA A 29 -10.15 -3.19 8.21
N ALA A 30 -10.61 -2.67 7.07
CA ALA A 30 -11.89 -3.05 6.49
C ALA A 30 -11.87 -4.46 5.85
N GLY A 31 -10.70 -5.09 5.70
CA GLY A 31 -10.52 -6.41 5.09
C GLY A 31 -10.19 -6.37 3.60
N CYS A 32 -9.76 -5.23 3.06
CA CYS A 32 -9.19 -5.17 1.72
C CYS A 32 -7.73 -5.64 1.74
N ILE A 33 -7.21 -6.01 0.57
CA ILE A 33 -5.78 -6.23 0.36
C ILE A 33 -5.23 -5.24 -0.66
N ILE A 34 -3.94 -4.96 -0.59
CA ILE A 34 -3.28 -3.93 -1.38
C ILE A 34 -2.33 -4.56 -2.38
N GLN A 35 -2.44 -4.11 -3.63
CA GLN A 35 -1.49 -4.40 -4.68
C GLN A 35 -0.71 -3.13 -5.06
N VAL A 36 0.62 -3.17 -4.98
CA VAL A 36 1.51 -2.06 -5.40
C VAL A 36 2.05 -2.34 -6.81
N ASP A 37 2.15 -1.30 -7.64
CA ASP A 37 2.79 -1.35 -8.95
C ASP A 37 4.33 -1.41 -8.81
N ALA A 38 4.98 -2.38 -9.44
CA ALA A 38 6.42 -2.58 -9.42
C ALA A 38 7.22 -1.36 -9.94
N GLY A 39 6.64 -0.56 -10.84
CA GLY A 39 7.26 0.66 -11.34
C GLY A 39 7.23 1.81 -10.34
N SER A 40 6.35 1.78 -9.34
CA SER A 40 6.25 2.82 -8.30
C SER A 40 7.51 2.94 -7.44
N PRO A 41 8.00 1.88 -6.76
CA PRO A 41 9.20 1.99 -5.91
C PRO A 41 10.48 2.36 -6.70
N LEU A 42 10.51 2.01 -7.99
CA LEU A 42 11.59 2.37 -8.93
C LEU A 42 11.54 3.83 -9.39
N GLY A 43 10.45 4.56 -9.08
CA GLY A 43 10.26 5.96 -9.47
C GLY A 43 9.75 6.16 -10.90
N TYR A 44 9.45 5.09 -11.63
CA TYR A 44 8.96 5.17 -13.02
C TYR A 44 7.59 5.86 -13.14
N LEU A 45 6.82 5.89 -12.05
CA LEU A 45 5.48 6.46 -11.98
C LEU A 45 5.41 7.78 -11.19
N GLY A 46 6.55 8.47 -11.06
CA GLY A 46 6.67 9.77 -10.41
C GLY A 46 6.97 9.70 -8.91
N SER A 47 7.50 10.80 -8.37
CA SER A 47 8.00 10.87 -6.99
C SER A 47 6.93 10.67 -5.92
N GLY A 48 5.69 11.09 -6.17
CA GLY A 48 4.56 10.86 -5.27
C GLY A 48 4.25 9.37 -5.12
N SER A 49 4.14 8.66 -6.24
CA SER A 49 3.92 7.21 -6.27
C SER A 49 5.08 6.45 -5.64
N GLN A 50 6.32 6.91 -5.89
CA GLN A 50 7.52 6.35 -5.27
C GLN A 50 7.47 6.45 -3.75
N ALA A 51 7.28 7.66 -3.21
CA ALA A 51 7.24 7.90 -1.77
C ALA A 51 6.08 7.15 -1.10
N ALA A 52 4.91 7.08 -1.74
CA ALA A 52 3.77 6.33 -1.21
C ALA A 52 4.01 4.82 -1.24
N SER A 53 4.54 4.26 -2.33
CA SER A 53 4.86 2.83 -2.42
C SER A 53 5.88 2.39 -1.39
N GLU A 54 6.92 3.20 -1.16
CA GLU A 54 7.93 2.94 -0.15
C GLU A 54 7.31 2.87 1.24
N LYS A 55 6.44 3.82 1.60
CA LYS A 55 5.74 3.80 2.89
C LYS A 55 4.83 2.57 3.05
N ILE A 56 4.03 2.26 2.03
CA ILE A 56 3.13 1.10 2.04
C ILE A 56 3.93 -0.20 2.24
N ILE A 57 5.04 -0.37 1.51
CA ILE A 57 5.86 -1.58 1.61
C ILE A 57 6.57 -1.65 2.96
N LYS A 58 7.20 -0.56 3.41
CA LYS A 58 7.94 -0.53 4.68
C LYS A 58 7.06 -0.78 5.90
N ASN A 59 5.78 -0.41 5.84
CA ASN A 59 4.82 -0.69 6.91
C ASN A 59 4.22 -2.11 6.84
N GLY A 60 4.63 -2.96 5.88
CA GLY A 60 4.04 -4.28 5.68
C GLY A 60 2.61 -4.25 5.12
N TRP A 61 2.19 -3.11 4.55
CA TRP A 61 0.81 -2.90 4.09
C TRP A 61 0.56 -3.42 2.66
N CYS A 62 1.60 -3.84 1.95
CA CYS A 62 1.49 -4.43 0.61
C CYS A 62 1.34 -5.95 0.69
N GLN A 63 0.33 -6.53 0.03
CA GLN A 63 0.19 -8.00 -0.06
C GLN A 63 0.62 -8.54 -1.42
N ILE A 64 0.54 -7.72 -2.49
CA ILE A 64 0.84 -8.15 -3.84
C ILE A 64 1.70 -7.09 -4.54
N LEU A 65 2.79 -7.52 -5.17
CA LEU A 65 3.54 -6.69 -6.10
C LEU A 65 3.21 -7.12 -7.53
N GLY A 66 2.66 -6.20 -8.32
CA GLY A 66 2.22 -6.45 -9.70
C GLY A 66 2.91 -5.51 -10.67
N SER A 67 3.19 -5.96 -11.89
CA SER A 67 3.92 -5.14 -12.87
C SER A 67 3.10 -4.00 -13.48
N ASP A 68 1.77 -4.17 -13.54
CA ASP A 68 0.84 -3.33 -14.32
C ASP A 68 1.41 -2.98 -15.73
N SER A 69 2.08 -3.96 -16.35
CA SER A 69 2.81 -3.79 -17.61
C SER A 69 1.86 -3.57 -18.78
N HIS A 70 2.13 -2.55 -19.59
CA HIS A 70 1.31 -2.20 -20.77
C HIS A 70 2.11 -2.25 -22.08
N ASP A 71 3.44 -2.31 -22.02
CA ASP A 71 4.32 -2.44 -23.19
C ASP A 71 5.69 -3.03 -22.82
N ASN A 72 6.55 -3.27 -23.82
CA ASN A 72 7.90 -3.78 -23.61
C ASN A 72 8.98 -2.68 -23.54
N LYS A 73 8.61 -1.40 -23.36
CA LYS A 73 9.54 -0.26 -23.43
C LYS A 73 9.45 0.68 -22.22
N ARG A 74 8.29 1.30 -22.00
CA ARG A 74 8.07 2.34 -20.98
C ARG A 74 7.33 1.82 -19.74
N ARG A 75 6.35 0.94 -19.93
CA ARG A 75 5.65 0.24 -18.84
C ARG A 75 5.96 -1.25 -18.94
N ASN A 76 7.25 -1.57 -18.79
CA ASN A 76 7.75 -2.93 -18.82
C ASN A 76 7.45 -3.65 -17.49
N PHE A 77 7.78 -4.94 -17.43
CA PHE A 77 7.42 -5.75 -16.27
C PHE A 77 8.08 -5.30 -14.96
N CYS A 78 9.31 -4.79 -15.00
CA CYS A 78 10.16 -4.31 -13.89
C CYS A 78 10.12 -5.07 -12.54
N LEU A 79 9.52 -6.26 -12.49
CA LEU A 79 9.19 -6.95 -11.25
C LEU A 79 10.43 -7.46 -10.54
N LEU A 80 11.40 -8.00 -11.30
CA LEU A 80 12.68 -8.46 -10.73
C LEU A 80 13.45 -7.29 -10.09
N GLU A 81 13.55 -6.18 -10.81
CA GLU A 81 14.24 -4.97 -10.34
C GLU A 81 13.56 -4.40 -9.07
N ALA A 82 12.23 -4.36 -9.06
CA ALA A 82 11.47 -3.92 -7.90
C ALA A 82 11.65 -4.86 -6.70
N VAL A 83 11.67 -6.19 -6.92
CA VAL A 83 11.93 -7.18 -5.87
C VAL A 83 13.33 -7.01 -5.28
N GLU A 84 14.36 -6.87 -6.12
CA GLU A 84 15.74 -6.64 -5.68
C GLU A 84 15.87 -5.35 -4.86
N LEU A 85 15.21 -4.27 -5.29
CA LEU A 85 15.16 -3.01 -4.54
C LEU A 85 14.47 -3.20 -3.18
N ILE A 86 13.32 -3.86 -3.13
CA ILE A 86 12.57 -4.06 -1.88
C ILE A 86 13.37 -4.94 -0.90
N GLN A 87 14.03 -6.00 -1.39
CA GLN A 87 14.92 -6.82 -0.58
C GLN A 87 16.08 -6.01 0.02
N SER A 88 16.53 -4.95 -0.65
CA SER A 88 17.58 -4.07 -0.12
C SER A 88 17.14 -3.19 1.05
N TRP A 89 15.83 -3.02 1.26
CA TRP A 89 15.27 -2.18 2.32
C TRP A 89 15.21 -2.88 3.68
N GLY A 90 15.42 -4.20 3.74
CA GLY A 90 15.30 -4.99 4.96
C GLY A 90 14.76 -6.40 4.71
N GLU A 91 14.35 -7.07 5.78
CA GLU A 91 13.79 -8.42 5.74
C GLU A 91 12.30 -8.36 5.37
N TYR A 92 12.01 -8.37 4.07
CA TYR A 92 10.65 -8.53 3.54
C TYR A 92 10.49 -9.91 2.91
N ASP A 93 9.38 -10.60 3.19
CA ASP A 93 9.02 -11.82 2.46
C ASP A 93 8.50 -11.43 1.07
N VAL A 94 9.42 -11.12 0.16
CA VAL A 94 9.07 -10.83 -1.24
C VAL A 94 8.45 -12.02 -1.95
N ASP A 95 8.69 -13.24 -1.47
CA ASP A 95 8.04 -14.44 -1.98
C ASP A 95 6.54 -14.42 -1.69
N ASP A 96 6.11 -13.85 -0.56
CA ASP A 96 4.69 -13.58 -0.31
C ASP A 96 4.12 -12.60 -1.34
N LEU A 97 4.83 -11.50 -1.61
CA LEU A 97 4.37 -10.43 -2.51
C LEU A 97 4.21 -10.88 -3.96
N VAL A 98 5.11 -11.73 -4.47
CA VAL A 98 5.15 -12.10 -5.89
C VAL A 98 4.80 -13.57 -6.21
N LYS A 99 4.74 -14.45 -5.20
CA LYS A 99 4.42 -15.87 -5.40
C LYS A 99 3.26 -16.36 -4.54
N LYS A 100 3.37 -16.30 -3.20
CA LYS A 100 2.40 -16.97 -2.31
C LYS A 100 1.03 -16.28 -2.36
N ASN A 101 0.98 -14.95 -2.19
CA ASN A 101 -0.28 -14.22 -2.20
C ASN A 101 -0.93 -14.20 -3.59
N PRO A 102 -0.22 -13.94 -4.71
CA PRO A 102 -0.81 -14.08 -6.04
C PRO A 102 -1.37 -15.48 -6.31
N LYS A 103 -0.69 -16.54 -5.86
CA LYS A 103 -1.20 -17.91 -5.96
C LYS A 103 -2.48 -18.10 -5.14
N ALA A 104 -2.55 -17.57 -3.93
CA ALA A 104 -3.76 -17.65 -3.10
C ALA A 104 -4.96 -16.96 -3.77
N VAL A 105 -4.74 -15.81 -4.43
CA VAL A 105 -5.79 -15.14 -5.23
C VAL A 105 -6.29 -16.07 -6.34
N ILE A 106 -5.39 -16.71 -7.08
CA ILE A 106 -5.74 -17.62 -8.18
C ILE A 106 -6.50 -18.86 -7.67
N ASP A 107 -6.06 -19.41 -6.54
CA ASP A 107 -6.65 -20.60 -5.94
C ASP A 107 -7.96 -20.29 -5.18
N GLY A 108 -8.30 -19.02 -4.99
CA GLY A 108 -9.46 -18.59 -4.21
C GLY A 108 -9.31 -18.83 -2.71
N THR A 109 -8.09 -18.91 -2.20
CA THR A 109 -7.78 -19.11 -0.78
C THR A 109 -7.53 -17.78 -0.07
N SER A 110 -7.67 -17.78 1.25
CA SER A 110 -7.51 -16.57 2.06
C SER A 110 -6.04 -16.17 2.17
N ILE A 111 -5.78 -14.86 2.17
CA ILE A 111 -4.47 -14.26 2.42
C ILE A 111 -4.47 -13.73 3.86
N SER A 112 -3.42 -14.04 4.63
CA SER A 112 -3.23 -13.44 5.96
C SER A 112 -2.75 -12.00 5.78
N VAL A 113 -3.35 -11.08 6.53
CA VAL A 113 -2.95 -9.68 6.56
C VAL A 113 -2.69 -9.32 8.01
N ASP A 114 -1.43 -9.41 8.40
CA ASP A 114 -0.97 -8.96 9.70
C ASP A 114 -0.35 -7.58 9.53
N PHE A 115 -1.05 -6.54 9.99
CA PHE A 115 -0.55 -5.16 9.92
C PHE A 115 -0.68 -4.48 11.28
N GLU A 116 0.34 -3.71 11.63
CA GLU A 116 0.31 -2.84 12.80
C GLU A 116 -0.08 -1.43 12.37
N TYR A 117 -1.09 -0.88 13.03
CA TYR A 117 -1.49 0.51 12.83
C TYR A 117 -2.04 1.09 14.14
N GLU A 118 -1.33 2.06 14.71
CA GLU A 118 -1.87 2.91 15.76
C GLU A 118 -2.65 4.05 15.11
N GLN A 119 -3.97 4.07 15.28
CA GLN A 119 -4.77 5.25 14.95
C GLN A 119 -4.28 6.42 15.81
N GLU A 120 -3.69 7.45 15.18
CA GLU A 120 -3.52 8.73 15.85
C GLU A 120 -4.89 9.23 16.28
N GLN A 121 -5.13 9.31 17.59
CA GLN A 121 -6.35 9.91 18.13
C GLN A 121 -6.38 11.41 17.81
N ASN A 122 -6.85 11.76 16.62
CA ASN A 122 -7.24 13.11 16.26
C ASN A 122 -8.57 13.47 16.93
N SER A 123 -8.59 13.46 18.26
CA SER A 123 -9.63 14.13 19.04
C SER A 123 -9.03 14.54 20.37
N ASN A 124 -8.62 15.82 20.48
CA ASN A 124 -8.61 16.63 21.71
C ASN A 124 -7.67 17.84 21.65
N PHE A 125 -6.78 17.95 20.65
CA PHE A 125 -5.90 19.13 20.58
C PHE A 125 -6.64 20.37 20.05
N PHE A 126 -7.38 20.23 18.93
CA PHE A 126 -8.11 21.35 18.33
C PHE A 126 -9.36 21.78 19.11
N SER A 127 -10.06 20.85 19.78
CA SER A 127 -11.17 21.21 20.68
C SER A 127 -10.69 22.01 21.89
N ARG A 128 -9.57 21.60 22.51
CA ARG A 128 -8.98 22.30 23.67
C ARG A 128 -8.46 23.70 23.34
N ILE A 129 -8.04 23.93 22.09
CA ILE A 129 -7.62 25.26 21.63
C ILE A 129 -8.84 26.15 21.36
N LYS A 130 -9.92 25.64 20.78
CA LYS A 130 -11.17 26.40 20.59
C LYS A 130 -11.78 26.86 21.92
N ASP A 131 -11.81 25.98 22.92
CA ASP A 131 -12.32 26.32 24.27
C ASP A 131 -11.46 27.37 24.99
N ARG A 132 -10.18 27.50 24.62
CA ARG A 132 -9.24 28.47 25.23
C ARG A 132 -9.23 29.85 24.58
N ILE A 133 -9.66 29.97 23.32
CA ILE A 133 -9.61 31.25 22.57
C ILE A 133 -11.00 31.90 22.45
N GLY A 134 -12.07 31.25 22.92
CA GLY A 134 -13.39 31.89 23.03
C GLY A 134 -14.01 32.33 21.70
N LEU A 135 -13.64 31.69 20.60
CA LEU A 135 -14.25 31.90 19.29
C LEU A 135 -15.36 30.86 19.10
N SER A 136 -16.58 31.27 19.45
CA SER A 136 -17.82 30.58 19.05
C SER A 136 -18.19 30.93 17.61
#